data_AF-A0A0L1IKV8-F1
#
_entry.id   AF-A0A0L1IKV8-F1
#
_cell.length_a   1.000
_cell.length_b   1.000
_cell.length_c   1.000
_cell.angle_alpha   90.00
_cell.angle_beta   90.00
_cell.angle_gamma   90.00
#
_symmetry.space_group_name_H-M   'P 1'
#
loop_
_entity.id
_entity.type
_entity.pdbx_description
1 polymer ?
#
loop_
_entity_poly.entity_id
_entity_poly.type
_entity_poly.pdbx_seq_one_letter_code
_entity_poly.pdbx_strand_id
1 'polypeptide(L)'
;MDTPPVVNNDLSAKLPVETPHSAADHGNSISATQQVEIEIYEKLRSYPFHTDSEFAKGLAIILSHPDIPATETEIGRNDDLVLQAKCFYFS
;
A
#
# COMPACT_ATOMS: atom_id res chain seq x y z
N MET A 1 51.59 14.38 -17.74
CA MET A 1 50.96 15.39 -16.88
C MET A 1 49.55 15.59 -17.42
N ASP A 2 48.59 15.14 -16.63
CA ASP A 2 47.13 15.09 -16.80
C ASP A 2 46.45 16.28 -17.50
N THR A 3 45.50 15.99 -18.38
CA THR A 3 44.03 16.19 -18.23
C THR A 3 43.31 16.07 -19.59
N PRO A 4 42.16 15.35 -19.68
CA PRO A 4 41.19 15.51 -20.77
C PRO A 4 40.10 16.55 -20.40
N PRO A 5 39.30 17.03 -21.38
CA PRO A 5 38.72 18.37 -21.36
C PRO A 5 37.39 18.48 -20.60
N VAL A 6 37.18 19.66 -20.01
CA VAL A 6 35.89 20.19 -19.57
C VAL A 6 34.97 20.33 -20.80
N VAL A 7 33.91 19.54 -20.86
CA VAL A 7 32.77 19.79 -21.77
C VAL A 7 31.72 20.55 -20.98
N ASN A 8 31.81 21.88 -21.08
CA ASN A 8 30.69 22.76 -20.84
C ASN A 8 29.84 22.77 -22.12
N ASN A 9 28.55 22.42 -22.02
CA ASN A 9 27.58 22.74 -23.05
C ASN A 9 26.42 23.48 -22.40
N ASP A 10 26.56 24.80 -22.41
CA ASP A 10 25.56 25.77 -21.98
C ASP A 10 24.67 26.14 -23.18
N LEU A 11 23.48 26.68 -22.86
CA LEU A 11 22.44 27.25 -23.72
C LEU A 11 21.45 26.30 -24.45
N SER A 12 20.25 26.19 -23.87
CA SER A 12 19.07 26.78 -24.54
C SER A 12 17.96 27.16 -23.55
N ALA A 13 18.00 28.43 -23.15
CA ALA A 13 16.88 29.37 -23.04
C ALA A 13 15.76 29.18 -21.98
N LYS A 14 15.78 30.15 -21.04
CA LYS A 14 14.66 31.01 -20.57
C LYS A 14 13.56 30.45 -19.65
N LEU A 15 13.62 30.89 -18.39
CA LEU A 15 12.46 31.43 -17.64
C LEU A 15 12.23 32.91 -18.07
N PRO A 16 11.11 33.63 -17.75
CA PRO A 16 10.00 33.34 -16.84
C PRO A 16 8.59 33.67 -17.39
N VAL A 17 7.49 33.22 -16.77
CA VAL A 17 6.26 34.04 -16.61
C VAL A 17 5.28 33.46 -15.60
N GLU A 18 4.70 34.38 -14.83
CA GLU A 18 3.65 34.22 -13.82
C GLU A 18 2.39 33.46 -14.27
N THR A 19 1.88 32.64 -13.35
CA THR A 19 0.48 32.46 -12.89
C THR A 19 -0.68 32.77 -13.85
N PRO A 20 -1.68 31.88 -13.90
CA PRO A 20 -2.83 32.16 -13.04
C PRO A 20 -3.21 30.99 -12.15
N HIS A 21 -3.65 31.38 -10.96
CA HIS A 21 -4.30 30.57 -9.96
C HIS A 21 -5.49 29.86 -10.58
N SER A 22 -5.35 28.56 -10.85
CA SER A 22 -6.50 27.68 -10.79
C SER A 22 -6.37 26.94 -9.47
N ALA A 23 -6.94 27.56 -8.44
CA ALA A 23 -7.54 26.83 -7.34
C ALA A 23 -8.58 25.89 -7.94
N ALA A 24 -8.13 24.75 -8.47
CA ALA A 24 -8.99 23.59 -8.50
C ALA A 24 -9.04 23.15 -7.05
N ASP A 25 -10.06 23.66 -6.37
CA ASP A 25 -10.81 22.95 -5.35
C ASP A 25 -10.84 21.46 -5.75
N HIS A 26 -9.83 20.70 -5.34
CA HIS A 26 -9.91 19.25 -5.33
C HIS A 26 -10.77 18.92 -4.12
N GLY A 27 -12.04 19.32 -4.22
CA GLY A 27 -13.11 18.77 -3.41
C GLY A 27 -12.93 17.26 -3.47
N ASN A 28 -12.65 16.71 -2.29
CA ASN A 28 -12.37 15.33 -1.98
C ASN A 28 -13.52 14.43 -2.47
N SER A 29 -13.59 14.20 -3.78
CA SER A 29 -14.61 13.36 -4.40
C SER A 29 -14.08 11.94 -4.40
N ILE A 30 -14.06 11.36 -3.19
CA ILE A 30 -13.76 9.96 -2.96
C ILE A 30 -14.84 9.18 -3.70
N SER A 31 -14.46 8.41 -4.71
CA SER A 31 -15.41 7.50 -5.39
C SER A 31 -15.96 6.50 -4.37
N ALA A 32 -17.19 6.03 -4.55
CA ALA A 32 -17.79 5.04 -3.64
C ALA A 32 -16.91 3.79 -3.46
N THR A 33 -16.16 3.39 -4.47
CA THR A 33 -15.18 2.29 -4.41
C THR A 33 -13.97 2.62 -3.52
N GLN A 34 -13.44 3.84 -3.60
CA GLN A 34 -12.34 4.30 -2.74
C GLN A 34 -12.77 4.40 -1.27
N GLN A 35 -14.04 4.76 -1.00
CA GLN A 35 -14.57 4.79 0.36
C GLN A 35 -14.56 3.39 1.00
N VAL A 36 -14.94 2.35 0.23
CA VAL A 36 -14.89 0.95 0.68
C VAL A 36 -13.45 0.50 0.92
N GLU A 37 -12.51 0.88 0.05
CA GLU A 37 -11.09 0.56 0.23
C GLU A 37 -10.50 1.18 1.50
N ILE A 38 -10.86 2.44 1.80
CA ILE A 38 -10.46 3.13 3.04
C ILE A 38 -11.04 2.39 4.25
N GLU A 39 -12.30 1.98 4.22
CA GLU A 39 -12.92 1.22 5.32
C GLU A 39 -12.24 -0.14 5.55
N ILE A 40 -11.89 -0.85 4.48
CA ILE A 40 -11.15 -2.13 4.57
C ILE A 40 -9.76 -1.88 5.15
N TYR A 41 -9.07 -0.82 4.71
CA TYR A 41 -7.75 -0.46 5.23
C TYR A 41 -7.78 -0.18 6.74
N GLU A 42 -8.75 0.62 7.20
CA GLU A 42 -8.92 0.95 8.62
C GLU A 42 -9.24 -0.31 9.45
N LYS A 43 -10.10 -1.19 8.93
CA LYS A 43 -10.38 -2.50 9.56
C LYS A 43 -9.13 -3.36 9.63
N LEU A 44 -8.40 -3.49 8.54
CA LEU A 44 -7.18 -4.32 8.46
C LEU A 44 -6.08 -3.86 9.42
N ARG A 45 -5.99 -2.54 9.68
CA ARG A 45 -5.06 -1.97 10.65
C ARG A 45 -5.48 -2.18 12.10
N SER A 46 -6.78 -2.16 12.38
CA SER A 46 -7.32 -2.16 13.75
C SER A 46 -7.79 -3.53 14.23
N TYR A 47 -8.00 -4.48 13.32
CA TYR A 47 -8.60 -5.77 13.64
C TYR A 47 -7.60 -6.72 14.33
N PRO A 48 -8.00 -7.38 15.44
CA PRO A 48 -7.10 -8.21 16.24
C PRO A 48 -6.99 -9.65 15.69
N PHE A 49 -6.35 -9.79 14.52
CA PHE A 49 -6.19 -11.09 13.83
C PHE A 49 -5.58 -12.20 14.70
N HIS A 50 -4.70 -11.85 15.64
CA HIS A 50 -4.02 -12.80 16.52
C HIS A 50 -4.96 -13.48 17.54
N THR A 51 -6.13 -12.88 17.79
CA THR A 51 -7.12 -13.41 18.73
C THR A 51 -8.28 -14.12 18.04
N ASP A 52 -8.37 -14.04 16.71
CA ASP A 52 -9.43 -14.69 15.95
C ASP A 52 -9.03 -16.11 15.54
N SER A 53 -9.66 -17.09 16.20
CA SER A 53 -9.44 -18.50 15.90
C SER A 53 -9.96 -18.91 14.52
N GLU A 54 -10.99 -18.25 13.99
CA GLU A 54 -11.56 -18.59 12.69
C GLU A 54 -10.64 -18.11 11.56
N PHE A 55 -10.10 -16.89 11.68
CA PHE A 55 -9.05 -16.42 10.80
C PHE A 55 -7.83 -17.35 10.84
N ALA A 56 -7.35 -17.74 12.03
CA ALA A 56 -6.20 -18.64 12.17
C ALA A 56 -6.41 -20.02 11.52
N LYS A 57 -7.62 -20.60 11.66
CA LYS A 57 -7.99 -21.86 10.99
C LYS A 57 -8.05 -21.69 9.47
N GLY A 58 -8.68 -20.62 8.99
CA GLY A 58 -8.76 -20.34 7.56
C GLY A 58 -7.38 -20.15 6.91
N LEU A 59 -6.50 -19.40 7.59
CA LEU A 59 -5.13 -19.19 7.14
C LEU A 59 -4.33 -20.49 7.11
N ALA A 60 -4.50 -21.37 8.09
CA ALA A 60 -3.84 -22.68 8.11
C ALA A 60 -4.20 -23.58 6.92
N ILE A 61 -5.44 -23.52 6.45
CA ILE A 61 -5.88 -24.23 5.23
C ILE A 61 -5.14 -23.69 4.01
N ILE A 62 -5.05 -22.36 3.88
CA ILE A 62 -4.33 -21.68 2.78
C ILE A 62 -2.83 -22.03 2.80
N LEU A 63 -2.24 -22.09 4.01
CA LEU A 63 -0.84 -22.45 4.22
C LEU A 63 -0.57 -23.98 4.13
N SER A 64 -1.59 -24.78 3.79
CA SER A 64 -1.49 -26.24 3.61
C SER A 64 -1.14 -27.03 4.88
N HIS A 65 -1.53 -26.53 6.06
CA HIS A 65 -1.41 -27.24 7.35
C HIS A 65 -2.72 -27.17 8.18
N PRO A 66 -3.83 -27.71 7.66
CA PRO A 66 -5.18 -27.50 8.23
C PRO A 66 -5.38 -28.04 9.65
N ASP A 67 -4.56 -29.00 10.08
CA ASP A 67 -4.67 -29.63 11.40
C ASP A 67 -4.26 -28.69 12.56
N ILE A 68 -3.43 -27.69 12.26
CA ILE A 68 -2.87 -26.76 13.26
C ILE A 68 -3.26 -25.34 12.86
N PRO A 69 -3.98 -24.59 13.72
CA PRO A 69 -4.27 -23.18 13.48
C PRO A 69 -2.99 -22.38 13.22
N ALA A 70 -3.08 -21.38 12.35
CA ALA A 70 -1.93 -20.52 12.07
C ALA A 70 -1.43 -19.84 13.35
N THR A 71 -0.12 -19.90 13.55
CA THR A 71 0.57 -19.31 14.70
C THR A 71 0.59 -17.78 14.62
N GLU A 72 0.88 -17.12 15.73
CA GLU A 72 1.04 -15.66 15.76
C GLU A 72 2.08 -15.18 14.73
N THR A 73 3.18 -15.93 14.60
CA THR A 73 4.22 -15.67 13.62
C THR A 73 3.70 -15.74 12.19
N GLU A 74 2.83 -16.71 11.87
CA GLU A 74 2.23 -16.88 10.54
C GLU A 74 1.19 -15.81 10.23
N ILE A 75 0.37 -15.45 11.22
CA ILE A 75 -0.62 -14.36 11.12
C ILE A 75 0.09 -13.00 10.95
N GLY A 76 1.24 -12.81 11.59
CA GLY A 76 2.04 -11.59 11.55
C GLY A 76 2.92 -11.41 10.31
N ARG A 77 2.93 -12.38 9.37
CA ARG A 77 3.76 -12.25 8.16
C ARG A 77 3.27 -11.10 7.30
N ASN A 78 4.23 -10.36 6.74
CA ASN A 78 3.99 -9.30 5.77
C ASN A 78 4.08 -9.81 4.32
N ASP A 79 3.91 -11.13 4.13
CA ASP A 79 3.92 -11.75 2.80
C ASP A 79 2.59 -11.46 2.08
N ASP A 80 2.65 -11.32 0.75
CA ASP A 80 1.48 -10.99 -0.09
C ASP A 80 0.31 -11.95 0.14
N LEU A 81 0.59 -13.24 0.39
CA LEU A 81 -0.42 -14.25 0.68
C LEU A 81 -1.22 -13.94 1.94
N VAL A 82 -0.52 -13.59 3.03
CA VAL A 82 -1.16 -13.29 4.32
C VAL A 82 -1.89 -11.96 4.24
N LEU A 83 -1.34 -10.97 3.54
CA LEU A 83 -2.01 -9.71 3.28
C LEU A 83 -3.30 -9.91 2.47
N GLN A 84 -3.26 -10.69 1.40
CA GLN A 84 -4.45 -11.02 0.60
C GLN A 84 -5.51 -11.74 1.43
N ALA A 85 -5.13 -12.70 2.27
CA ALA A 85 -6.06 -13.40 3.15
C ALA A 85 -6.74 -12.43 4.14
N LYS A 86 -5.98 -11.48 4.73
CA LYS A 86 -6.51 -10.44 5.61
C LYS A 86 -7.47 -9.51 4.88
N CYS A 87 -7.15 -9.11 3.64
CA CYS A 87 -8.05 -8.31 2.82
C CYS A 87 -9.34 -9.07 2.48
N PHE A 88 -9.22 -10.34 2.06
CA PHE A 88 -10.35 -11.18 1.69
C PHE A 88 -11.32 -11.41 2.85
N TYR A 89 -10.81 -11.53 4.08
CA TYR A 89 -11.65 -11.70 5.27
C TYR A 89 -12.67 -10.57 5.48
N PHE A 90 -12.42 -9.35 4.96
CA PHE A 90 -13.34 -8.20 5.06
C PHE A 90 -14.16 -7.91 3.80
N SER A 91 -13.95 -8.65 2.71
CA SER A 91 -14.65 -8.47 1.43
C SER A 91 -15.98 -9.20 1.36
#